data_AF-A0AAJ6E583-F1
#
_entry.id   AF-A0AAJ6E583-F1
#
_cell.length_a   1.000
_cell.length_b   1.000
_cell.length_c   1.000
_cell.angle_alpha   90.00
_cell.angle_beta   90.00
_cell.angle_gamma   90.00
#
_symmetry.space_group_name_H-M   'P 1'
#
loop_
_entity.id
_entity.type
_entity.pdbx_description
1 polymer ?
#
loop_
_entity_poly.entity_id
_entity_poly.type
_entity_poly.pdbx_seq_one_letter_code
_entity_poly.pdbx_strand_id
1 'polypeptide(L)'
;MLVRLRRTLLKEGRLTRLIIDSTPGLPCVATCQTHFGSLRNLYRLLGYTPKRSYEFIDSRPLWTELRAKLLLQVVSAIRKAGGHTHPGGWSDCVRVNGSTCLSVRAARWTPGRKQNHAPHWSIEREACLPPGWIAAIRLTEHNNAVLDYVLLPTDGKVKRTVRFSEAARARRGIARFNTANALVRAITRRLTKEGRAGPATPGPSSNRPKASRPKTRNVRGRH
;
A
#
# COMPACT_ATOMS: atom_id res chain seq x y z
N MET A 1 16.55 -11.38 26.62
CA MET A 1 16.20 -10.97 25.24
C MET A 1 17.37 -10.34 24.48
N LEU A 2 18.00 -9.28 25.02
CA LEU A 2 19.05 -8.51 24.35
C LEU A 2 20.31 -9.33 23.97
N VAL A 3 20.73 -10.25 24.83
CA VAL A 3 21.86 -11.18 24.57
C VAL A 3 21.61 -12.01 23.31
N ARG A 4 20.40 -12.52 23.12
CA ARG A 4 20.04 -13.34 21.95
C ARG A 4 20.02 -12.49 20.68
N LEU A 5 19.49 -11.27 20.76
CA LEU A 5 19.50 -10.32 19.65
C LEU A 5 20.93 -9.91 19.26
N ARG A 6 21.85 -9.72 20.23
CA ARG A 6 23.28 -9.50 19.95
C ARG A 6 23.93 -10.70 19.26
N ARG A 7 23.66 -11.93 19.73
CA ARG A 7 24.17 -13.15 19.09
C ARG A 7 23.69 -13.28 17.64
N THR A 8 22.41 -13.05 17.38
CA THR A 8 21.86 -13.06 16.02
C THR A 8 22.49 -11.97 15.15
N LEU A 9 22.68 -10.75 15.69
CA LEU A 9 23.34 -9.67 14.97
C LEU A 9 24.78 -10.03 14.57
N LEU A 10 25.56 -10.62 15.49
CA LEU A 10 26.92 -11.08 15.21
C LEU A 10 26.95 -12.17 14.14
N LYS A 11 26.00 -13.11 14.19
CA LYS A 11 25.90 -14.22 13.22
C LYS A 11 25.50 -13.74 11.81
N GLU A 12 24.51 -12.86 11.72
CA GLU A 12 23.90 -12.44 10.44
C GLU A 12 24.58 -11.19 9.83
N GLY A 13 25.40 -10.47 10.61
CA GLY A 13 26.00 -9.19 10.24
C GLY A 13 24.99 -8.04 10.06
N ARG A 14 23.70 -8.31 10.23
CA ARG A 14 22.60 -7.34 10.18
C ARG A 14 21.41 -7.84 10.97
N LEU A 15 20.58 -6.92 11.45
CA LEU A 15 19.37 -7.28 12.18
C LEU A 15 18.17 -6.55 11.58
N THR A 16 17.39 -7.26 10.77
CA THR A 16 16.17 -6.73 10.12
C THR A 16 14.92 -7.29 10.78
N ARG A 17 13.75 -6.64 10.60
CA ARG A 17 12.46 -7.18 11.08
C ARG A 17 12.24 -8.64 10.68
N LEU A 18 12.49 -8.94 9.40
CA LEU A 18 12.37 -10.29 8.87
C LEU A 18 13.28 -11.29 9.60
N ILE A 19 14.56 -10.92 9.85
CA ILE A 19 15.50 -11.78 10.58
C ILE A 19 15.01 -12.02 12.01
N ILE A 20 14.53 -10.98 12.70
CA ILE A 20 14.01 -11.13 14.06
C ILE A 20 12.80 -12.09 14.07
N ASP A 21 11.84 -11.86 13.19
CA ASP A 21 10.62 -12.68 13.10
C ASP A 21 10.91 -14.13 12.63
N SER A 22 11.96 -14.35 11.84
CA SER A 22 12.30 -15.67 11.29
C SER A 22 13.34 -16.44 12.11
N THR A 23 13.94 -15.86 13.15
CA THR A 23 14.97 -16.53 13.95
C THR A 23 14.32 -17.32 15.09
N PRO A 24 14.45 -18.66 15.12
CA PRO A 24 13.86 -19.47 16.17
C PRO A 24 14.28 -19.03 17.57
N GLY A 25 13.27 -18.83 18.41
CA GLY A 25 13.42 -18.45 19.79
C GLY A 25 13.72 -16.96 20.02
N LEU A 26 13.91 -16.12 18.99
CA LEU A 26 13.71 -14.69 19.19
C LEU A 26 12.20 -14.40 19.33
N PRO A 27 11.80 -13.45 20.19
CA PRO A 27 10.44 -12.94 20.15
C PRO A 27 10.23 -12.16 18.84
N CYS A 28 8.99 -12.09 18.37
CA CYS A 28 8.67 -11.34 17.17
C CYS A 28 9.00 -9.84 17.35
N VAL A 29 9.11 -9.14 16.23
CA VAL A 29 9.46 -7.72 16.21
C VAL A 29 8.48 -6.88 17.03
N ALA A 30 7.19 -7.19 16.98
CA ALA A 30 6.18 -6.46 17.75
C ALA A 30 6.46 -6.55 19.24
N THR A 31 6.75 -7.75 19.77
CA THR A 31 7.16 -7.95 21.17
C THR A 31 8.45 -7.20 21.49
N CYS A 32 9.42 -7.17 20.57
CA CYS A 32 10.64 -6.39 20.75
C CYS A 32 10.36 -4.89 20.89
N GLN A 33 9.47 -4.36 20.07
CA GLN A 33 9.09 -2.95 20.11
C GLN A 33 8.38 -2.62 21.42
N THR A 34 7.44 -3.45 21.86
CA THR A 34 6.75 -3.24 23.15
C THR A 34 7.73 -3.27 24.31
N HIS A 35 8.62 -4.27 24.38
CA HIS A 35 9.56 -4.43 25.48
C HIS A 35 10.62 -3.31 25.53
N PHE A 36 11.13 -2.87 24.38
CA PHE A 36 12.16 -1.84 24.31
C PHE A 36 11.59 -0.44 24.02
N GLY A 37 10.26 -0.27 24.00
CA GLY A 37 9.55 0.94 23.59
C GLY A 37 9.59 1.25 22.09
N SER A 38 10.67 0.88 21.40
CA SER A 38 10.89 1.25 20.00
C SER A 38 11.97 0.35 19.36
N LEU A 39 11.89 0.12 18.04
CA LEU A 39 12.94 -0.65 17.35
C LEU A 39 14.25 0.16 17.26
N ARG A 40 14.15 1.50 17.22
CA ARG A 40 15.30 2.39 17.32
C ARG A 40 15.97 2.24 18.68
N ASN A 41 15.21 2.22 19.76
CA ASN A 41 15.76 2.03 21.10
C ASN A 41 16.40 0.65 21.26
N LEU A 42 15.78 -0.40 20.71
CA LEU A 42 16.43 -1.72 20.63
C LEU A 42 17.80 -1.63 19.94
N TYR A 43 17.87 -1.03 18.75
CA TYR A 43 19.12 -0.92 18.00
C TYR A 43 20.17 -0.09 18.74
N ARG A 44 19.76 0.99 19.41
CA ARG A 44 20.63 1.78 20.31
C ARG A 44 21.22 0.92 21.43
N LEU A 45 20.41 0.13 22.12
CA LEU A 45 20.87 -0.77 23.19
C LEU A 45 21.78 -1.90 22.67
N LEU A 46 21.65 -2.27 21.39
CA LEU A 46 22.53 -3.21 20.71
C LEU A 46 23.85 -2.58 20.22
N GLY A 47 24.00 -1.26 20.26
CA GLY A 47 25.12 -0.57 19.62
C GLY A 47 25.12 -0.74 18.09
N TYR A 48 23.95 -0.97 17.49
CA TYR A 48 23.80 -1.31 16.09
C TYR A 48 23.18 -0.17 15.29
N THR A 49 23.87 0.29 14.25
CA THR A 49 23.29 1.24 13.28
C THR A 49 22.86 0.48 12.03
N PRO A 50 21.54 0.29 11.82
CA PRO A 50 21.05 -0.45 10.66
C PRO A 50 21.34 0.30 9.36
N LYS A 51 21.76 -0.43 8.32
CA LYS A 51 22.01 0.13 6.97
C LYS A 51 20.78 0.76 6.31
N ARG A 52 19.56 0.47 6.79
CA ARG A 52 18.32 1.12 6.36
C ARG A 52 17.80 1.95 7.53
N SER A 53 17.49 3.21 7.29
CA SER A 53 16.88 4.10 8.29
C SER A 53 15.55 3.51 8.76
N TYR A 54 15.52 2.98 9.98
CA TYR A 54 14.32 2.49 10.64
C TYR A 54 13.62 3.56 11.48
N GLU A 55 14.08 4.82 11.39
CA GLU A 55 13.55 5.99 12.12
C GLU A 55 12.02 6.16 11.97
N PHE A 56 11.45 5.73 10.84
CA PHE A 56 10.01 5.80 10.58
C PHE A 56 9.17 4.78 11.39
N ILE A 57 9.78 3.77 12.02
CA ILE A 57 9.04 2.70 12.70
C ILE A 57 8.25 3.25 13.89
N ASP A 58 8.83 4.19 14.63
CA ASP A 58 8.22 4.74 15.84
C ASP A 58 7.07 5.71 15.49
N SER A 59 7.09 6.27 14.29
CA SER A 59 6.02 7.14 13.75
C SER A 59 4.84 6.39 13.11
N ARG A 60 4.88 5.04 13.02
CA ARG A 60 3.81 4.24 12.38
C ARG A 60 2.41 4.43 12.98
N PRO A 61 2.23 4.58 14.31
CA PRO A 61 0.92 4.83 14.89
C PRO A 61 0.31 6.13 14.35
N LEU A 62 1.08 7.22 14.33
CA LEU A 62 0.67 8.54 13.82
C LEU A 62 0.20 8.46 12.36
N TRP A 63 0.93 7.75 11.50
CA TRP A 63 0.54 7.59 10.09
C TRP A 63 -0.69 6.72 9.92
N THR A 64 -0.96 5.80 10.83
CA THR A 64 -2.15 4.95 10.76
C THR A 64 -3.40 5.77 11.02
N GLU A 65 -3.36 6.64 12.03
CA GLU A 65 -4.46 7.57 12.31
C GLU A 65 -4.68 8.57 11.16
N LEU A 66 -3.61 9.16 10.61
CA LEU A 66 -3.72 10.10 9.51
C LEU A 66 -4.28 9.45 8.22
N ARG A 67 -3.89 8.20 7.93
CA ARG A 67 -4.45 7.45 6.80
C ARG A 67 -5.93 7.16 6.99
N ALA A 68 -6.32 6.70 8.19
CA ALA A 68 -7.72 6.44 8.52
C ALA A 68 -8.58 7.71 8.42
N LYS A 69 -8.09 8.82 8.99
CA LYS A 69 -8.77 10.13 8.92
C LYS A 69 -8.94 10.60 7.48
N LEU A 70 -7.89 10.53 6.66
CA LEU A 70 -7.96 10.90 5.25
C LEU A 70 -8.94 10.01 4.48
N LEU A 71 -8.94 8.70 4.72
CA LEU A 71 -9.88 7.77 4.09
C LEU A 71 -11.32 8.13 4.44
N LEU A 72 -11.62 8.39 5.71
CA LEU A 72 -12.95 8.81 6.16
C LEU A 72 -13.40 10.12 5.48
N GLN A 73 -12.51 11.11 5.37
CA GLN A 73 -12.80 12.36 4.67
C GLN A 73 -13.13 12.12 3.19
N VAL A 74 -12.36 11.26 2.51
CA VAL A 74 -12.62 10.91 1.11
C VAL A 74 -13.96 10.20 0.96
N VAL A 75 -14.23 9.19 1.78
CA VAL A 75 -15.49 8.42 1.74
C VAL A 75 -16.69 9.35 1.97
N SER A 76 -16.62 10.21 2.98
CA SER A 76 -17.67 11.19 3.28
C SER A 76 -17.90 12.14 2.10
N ALA A 77 -16.83 12.69 1.52
CA ALA A 77 -16.93 13.62 0.40
C ALA A 77 -17.49 12.96 -0.86
N ILE A 78 -17.12 11.71 -1.16
CA ILE A 78 -17.67 10.94 -2.29
C ILE A 78 -19.16 10.68 -2.09
N ARG A 79 -19.57 10.22 -0.91
CA ARG A 79 -21.00 9.98 -0.60
C ARG A 79 -21.83 11.25 -0.70
N LYS A 80 -21.33 12.37 -0.15
CA LYS A 80 -21.98 13.69 -0.27
C LYS A 80 -22.13 14.16 -1.72
N ALA A 81 -21.22 13.75 -2.60
CA ALA A 81 -21.28 14.03 -4.02
C ALA A 81 -22.10 12.99 -4.82
N GLY A 82 -22.83 12.10 -4.15
CA GLY A 82 -23.70 11.08 -4.76
C GLY A 82 -23.00 9.80 -5.22
N GLY A 83 -21.72 9.61 -4.88
CA GLY A 83 -20.98 8.39 -5.19
C GLY A 83 -21.18 7.28 -4.16
N HIS A 84 -21.04 6.03 -4.58
CA HIS A 84 -21.11 4.86 -3.70
C HIS A 84 -19.71 4.37 -3.33
N THR A 85 -19.56 3.89 -2.10
CA THR A 85 -18.28 3.41 -1.56
C THR A 85 -18.45 2.08 -0.85
N HIS A 86 -17.62 1.10 -1.17
CA HIS A 86 -17.55 -0.20 -0.49
C HIS A 86 -16.13 -0.43 0.03
N PRO A 87 -15.95 -1.22 1.10
CA PRO A 87 -14.63 -1.65 1.53
C PRO A 87 -13.85 -2.28 0.36
N GLY A 88 -12.59 -1.89 0.18
CA GLY A 88 -11.76 -2.36 -0.94
C GLY A 88 -11.17 -3.75 -0.75
N GLY A 89 -11.48 -4.45 0.34
CA GLY A 89 -10.92 -5.75 0.72
C GLY A 89 -9.52 -5.69 1.34
N TRP A 90 -8.95 -4.50 1.51
CA TRP A 90 -7.60 -4.27 2.03
C TRP A 90 -7.60 -3.09 3.01
N SER A 91 -6.62 -3.06 3.91
CA SER A 91 -6.42 -1.95 4.84
C SER A 91 -6.26 -0.62 4.08
N ASP A 92 -6.92 0.42 4.59
CA ASP A 92 -6.93 1.77 4.03
C ASP A 92 -7.37 1.85 2.54
N CYS A 93 -8.22 0.93 2.08
CA CYS A 93 -8.68 0.85 0.70
C CYS A 93 -10.21 0.91 0.60
N VAL A 94 -10.71 1.66 -0.37
CA VAL A 94 -12.13 1.78 -0.71
C VAL A 94 -12.35 1.56 -2.20
N ARG A 95 -13.40 0.85 -2.56
CA ARG A 95 -13.91 0.74 -3.91
C ARG A 95 -15.01 1.77 -4.12
N VAL A 96 -14.87 2.60 -5.14
CA VAL A 96 -15.79 3.69 -5.49
C VAL A 96 -16.57 3.29 -6.74
N ASN A 97 -17.90 3.43 -6.68
CA ASN A 97 -18.83 3.10 -7.78
C ASN A 97 -18.63 1.70 -8.39
N GLY A 98 -18.20 0.73 -7.58
CA GLY A 98 -18.02 -0.67 -8.00
C GLY A 98 -16.82 -0.97 -8.92
N SER A 99 -16.19 0.03 -9.52
CA SER A 99 -15.18 -0.16 -10.57
C SER A 99 -13.77 0.30 -10.17
N THR A 100 -13.65 1.39 -9.40
CA THR A 100 -12.35 2.04 -9.16
C THR A 100 -11.93 1.90 -7.71
N CYS A 101 -10.71 1.40 -7.48
CA CYS A 101 -10.15 1.33 -6.14
C CYS A 101 -9.31 2.56 -5.82
N LEU A 102 -9.48 3.07 -4.60
CA LEU A 102 -8.63 4.09 -4.02
C LEU A 102 -7.99 3.54 -2.76
N SER A 103 -6.65 3.59 -2.70
CA SER A 103 -5.90 3.27 -1.49
C SER A 103 -5.24 4.51 -0.90
N VAL A 104 -5.29 4.63 0.42
CA VAL A 104 -4.62 5.69 1.16
C VAL A 104 -3.33 5.13 1.76
N ARG A 105 -2.18 5.73 1.43
CA ARG A 105 -0.85 5.19 1.80
C ARG A 105 0.07 6.29 2.34
N ALA A 106 1.09 5.90 3.10
CA ALA A 106 2.19 6.79 3.43
C ALA A 106 3.30 6.66 2.38
N ALA A 107 3.86 7.79 1.95
CA ALA A 107 5.03 7.84 1.09
C ALA A 107 6.23 8.27 1.95
N ARG A 108 7.13 7.32 2.22
CA ARG A 108 8.23 7.49 3.16
C ARG A 108 9.42 8.15 2.49
N TRP A 109 9.89 9.27 3.03
CA TRP A 109 11.12 9.91 2.63
C TRP A 109 12.32 8.98 2.90
N THR A 110 13.24 8.94 1.94
CA THR A 110 14.49 8.17 2.02
C THR A 110 15.60 9.05 1.47
N PRO A 111 16.74 9.18 2.19
CA PRO A 111 17.86 9.98 1.72
C PRO A 111 18.47 9.40 0.44
N GLY A 112 19.16 10.26 -0.30
CA GLY A 112 20.06 9.83 -1.37
C GLY A 112 21.15 8.91 -0.82
N ARG A 113 21.49 7.86 -1.56
CA ARG A 113 22.59 6.95 -1.16
C ARG A 113 23.99 7.50 -1.44
N LYS A 114 24.08 8.51 -2.32
CA LYS A 114 25.31 9.18 -2.72
C LYS A 114 25.05 10.69 -2.70
N GLN A 115 26.11 11.49 -2.66
CA GLN A 115 26.04 12.95 -2.61
C GLN A 115 25.17 13.55 -3.72
N ASN A 116 25.19 12.94 -4.92
CA ASN A 116 24.42 13.43 -6.08
C ASN A 116 23.05 12.75 -6.25
N HIS A 117 22.67 11.85 -5.33
CA HIS A 117 21.37 11.20 -5.41
C HIS A 117 20.33 12.06 -4.70
N ALA A 118 19.34 12.55 -5.43
CA ALA A 118 18.21 13.23 -4.82
C ALA A 118 17.48 12.31 -3.82
N PRO A 119 16.93 12.87 -2.73
CA PRO A 119 16.02 12.12 -1.88
C PRO A 119 14.80 11.66 -2.68
N HIS A 120 14.13 10.62 -2.18
CA HIS A 120 12.96 10.07 -2.82
C HIS A 120 11.95 9.57 -1.81
N TRP A 121 10.71 9.46 -2.25
CA TRP A 121 9.64 8.84 -1.49
C TRP A 121 9.38 7.42 -1.97
N SER A 122 9.18 6.51 -1.02
CA SER A 122 8.83 5.12 -1.25
C SER A 122 7.44 4.81 -0.71
N ILE A 123 6.58 4.25 -1.55
CA ILE A 123 5.25 3.72 -1.16
C ILE A 123 5.34 2.20 -1.25
N GLU A 124 5.15 1.50 -0.13
CA GLU A 124 4.96 0.05 -0.14
C GLU A 124 3.58 -0.26 -0.69
N ARG A 125 3.54 -0.98 -1.82
CA ARG A 125 2.30 -1.50 -2.38
C ARG A 125 2.10 -2.90 -1.77
N GLU A 126 0.94 -3.13 -1.17
CA GLU A 126 0.52 -4.51 -0.88
C GLU A 126 0.44 -5.28 -2.20
N ALA A 127 0.78 -6.57 -2.16
CA ALA A 127 1.04 -7.39 -3.34
C ALA A 127 -0.15 -7.50 -4.33
N CYS A 128 -1.35 -7.09 -3.90
CA CYS A 128 -2.60 -7.26 -4.63
C CYS A 128 -3.40 -5.95 -4.79
N LEU A 129 -2.75 -4.77 -4.75
CA LEU A 129 -3.48 -3.52 -4.98
C LEU A 129 -4.06 -3.50 -6.41
N PRO A 130 -5.41 -3.47 -6.56
CA PRO A 130 -6.04 -3.48 -7.88
C PRO A 130 -5.80 -2.16 -8.63
N PRO A 131 -6.12 -2.12 -9.94
CA PRO A 131 -6.09 -0.88 -10.71
C PRO A 131 -6.94 0.23 -10.07
N GLY A 132 -6.52 1.47 -10.24
CA GLY A 132 -7.18 2.64 -9.66
C GLY A 132 -6.19 3.72 -9.22
N TRP A 133 -6.33 4.20 -7.99
CA TRP A 133 -5.61 5.37 -7.49
C TRP A 133 -4.96 5.13 -6.12
N ILE A 134 -3.83 5.79 -5.90
CA ILE A 134 -3.17 5.88 -4.60
C ILE A 134 -3.17 7.35 -4.18
N ALA A 135 -3.84 7.64 -3.08
CA ALA A 135 -3.71 8.89 -2.36
C ALA A 135 -2.59 8.72 -1.32
N ALA A 136 -1.44 9.35 -1.53
CA ALA A 136 -0.30 9.17 -0.66
C ALA A 136 -0.01 10.42 0.18
N ILE A 137 0.17 10.23 1.48
CA ILE A 137 0.65 11.24 2.42
C ILE A 137 2.18 11.22 2.36
N ARG A 138 2.78 12.27 1.81
CA ARG A 138 4.24 12.37 1.79
C ARG A 138 4.73 12.82 3.14
N LEU A 139 5.77 12.16 3.62
CA LEU A 139 6.39 12.52 4.88
C LEU A 139 7.59 13.43 4.64
N THR A 140 7.87 14.25 5.64
CA THR A 140 9.07 15.10 5.70
C THR A 140 10.34 14.26 5.79
N GLU A 141 11.47 14.95 5.73
CA GLU A 141 12.75 14.38 6.16
C GLU A 141 12.61 13.74 7.56
N HIS A 142 13.28 12.61 7.77
CA HIS A 142 13.13 11.75 8.96
C HIS A 142 11.75 11.12 9.18
N ASN A 143 10.77 11.33 8.30
CA ASN A 143 9.45 10.70 8.36
C ASN A 143 8.69 10.99 9.68
N ASN A 144 8.77 12.21 10.21
CA ASN A 144 8.16 12.59 11.48
C ASN A 144 6.95 13.52 11.35
N ALA A 145 6.78 14.19 10.21
CA ALA A 145 5.67 15.09 9.92
C ALA A 145 5.11 14.86 8.52
N VAL A 146 3.91 15.39 8.27
CA VAL A 146 3.32 15.45 6.93
C VAL A 146 4.01 16.57 6.15
N LEU A 147 4.53 16.25 4.97
CA LEU A 147 5.07 17.23 4.03
C LEU A 147 3.94 17.81 3.17
N ASP A 148 3.24 16.95 2.44
CA ASP A 148 2.09 17.26 1.60
C ASP A 148 1.42 15.96 1.11
N TYR A 149 0.56 16.04 0.11
CA TYR A 149 -0.18 14.90 -0.42
C TYR A 149 0.04 14.76 -1.92
N VAL A 150 0.02 13.52 -2.41
CA VAL A 150 0.07 13.23 -3.84
C VAL A 150 -0.99 12.23 -4.27
N LEU A 151 -1.41 12.31 -5.53
CA LEU A 151 -2.32 11.37 -6.16
C LEU A 151 -1.65 10.76 -7.39
N LEU A 152 -1.58 9.44 -7.45
CA LEU A 152 -0.98 8.70 -8.56
C LEU A 152 -1.86 7.52 -9.00
N PRO A 153 -1.90 7.20 -10.30
CA PRO A 153 -2.59 6.01 -10.78
C PRO A 153 -1.82 4.73 -10.42
N THR A 154 -2.55 3.62 -10.33
CA THR A 154 -2.02 2.26 -10.26
C THR A 154 -2.72 1.41 -11.32
N ASP A 155 -1.95 0.65 -12.06
CA ASP A 155 -2.41 -0.24 -13.13
C ASP A 155 -2.69 -1.67 -12.64
N GLY A 156 -2.54 -1.92 -11.33
CA GLY A 156 -2.70 -3.25 -10.72
C GLY A 156 -1.61 -4.26 -11.07
N LYS A 157 -0.67 -3.90 -11.95
CA LYS A 157 0.43 -4.77 -12.41
C LYS A 157 1.68 -4.49 -11.57
N VAL A 158 1.69 -4.88 -10.29
CA VAL A 158 2.59 -4.22 -9.33
C VAL A 158 3.87 -4.99 -8.94
N LYS A 159 5.01 -4.30 -9.07
CA LYS A 159 6.20 -4.40 -8.21
C LYS A 159 5.91 -3.95 -6.77
N ARG A 160 6.31 -4.69 -5.73
CA ARG A 160 6.06 -4.40 -4.28
C ARG A 160 6.29 -2.95 -3.77
N THR A 161 6.97 -2.06 -4.49
CA THR A 161 7.25 -0.68 -4.02
C THR A 161 7.30 0.32 -5.17
N VAL A 162 6.62 1.46 -5.02
CA VAL A 162 6.79 2.64 -5.90
C VAL A 162 7.82 3.57 -5.30
N ARG A 163 8.72 4.07 -6.15
CA ARG A 163 9.66 5.12 -5.77
C ARG A 163 9.59 6.29 -6.72
N PHE A 164 9.65 7.50 -6.18
CA PHE A 164 9.73 8.73 -6.97
C PHE A 164 10.48 9.81 -6.18
N SER A 165 11.39 10.53 -6.86
CA SER A 165 11.90 11.83 -6.41
C SER A 165 10.95 12.95 -6.83
N GLU A 166 11.23 14.20 -6.47
CA GLU A 166 10.46 15.35 -6.97
C GLU A 166 10.50 15.46 -8.50
N ALA A 167 11.68 15.32 -9.10
CA ALA A 167 11.83 15.34 -10.55
C ALA A 167 11.03 14.20 -11.21
N ALA A 168 11.07 13.00 -10.63
CA ALA A 168 10.28 11.87 -11.13
C ALA A 168 8.77 12.07 -10.94
N ARG A 169 8.34 12.73 -9.86
CA ARG A 169 6.93 13.11 -9.61
C ARG A 169 6.42 13.99 -10.74
N ALA A 170 7.14 15.07 -11.05
CA ALA A 170 6.80 16.01 -12.12
C ALA A 170 6.76 15.30 -13.49
N ARG A 171 7.82 14.58 -13.85
CA ARG A 171 7.93 13.86 -15.13
C ARG A 171 6.83 12.81 -15.34
N ARG A 172 6.36 12.18 -14.27
CA ARG A 172 5.30 11.14 -14.32
C ARG A 172 3.89 11.70 -14.15
N GLY A 173 3.73 13.03 -14.05
CA GLY A 173 2.41 13.66 -13.87
C GLY A 173 1.75 13.31 -12.52
N ILE A 174 2.52 13.00 -11.48
CA ILE A 174 1.97 12.73 -10.15
C ILE A 174 1.52 14.06 -9.53
N ALA A 175 0.21 14.22 -9.38
CA ALA A 175 -0.39 15.45 -8.86
C ALA A 175 -0.02 15.66 -7.38
N ARG A 176 0.27 16.91 -7.01
CA ARG A 176 0.65 17.33 -5.64
C ARG A 176 -0.38 18.28 -5.06
N PHE A 177 -0.66 18.15 -3.77
CA PHE A 177 -1.64 18.94 -3.06
C PHE A 177 -1.08 19.33 -1.69
N ASN A 178 -1.10 20.62 -1.36
CA ASN A 178 -0.57 21.12 -0.10
C ASN A 178 -1.44 20.74 1.12
N THR A 179 -2.72 20.38 0.91
CA THR A 179 -3.65 20.07 2.00
C THR A 179 -4.48 18.83 1.71
N ALA A 180 -4.90 18.13 2.77
CA ALA A 180 -5.81 16.99 2.69
C ALA A 180 -7.11 17.37 1.98
N ASN A 181 -7.68 18.54 2.31
CA ASN A 181 -8.92 19.02 1.71
C ASN A 181 -8.79 19.24 0.20
N ALA A 182 -7.65 19.77 -0.28
CA ALA A 182 -7.42 19.93 -1.72
C ALA A 182 -7.32 18.57 -2.43
N LEU A 183 -6.64 17.61 -1.83
CA LEU A 183 -6.59 16.23 -2.33
C LEU A 183 -7.98 15.59 -2.36
N VAL A 184 -8.75 15.68 -1.26
CA VAL A 184 -10.11 15.12 -1.16
C VAL A 184 -11.00 15.68 -2.26
N ARG A 185 -11.02 17.01 -2.46
CA ARG A 185 -11.78 17.64 -3.56
C ARG A 185 -11.35 17.11 -4.94
N ALA A 186 -10.06 16.92 -5.17
CA ALA A 186 -9.55 16.39 -6.43
C ALA A 186 -9.97 14.94 -6.66
N ILE A 187 -9.90 14.10 -5.62
CA ILE A 187 -10.34 12.70 -5.67
C ILE A 187 -11.85 12.64 -5.93
N THR A 188 -12.66 13.36 -5.15
CA THR A 188 -14.11 13.37 -5.30
C THR A 188 -14.50 13.77 -6.72
N ARG A 189 -13.99 14.90 -7.24
CA ARG A 189 -14.28 15.34 -8.62
C ARG A 189 -13.90 14.32 -9.68
N ARG A 190 -12.82 13.58 -9.47
CA ARG A 190 -12.34 12.58 -10.42
C ARG A 190 -13.24 11.33 -10.40
N LEU A 191 -13.46 10.77 -9.22
CA LEU A 191 -14.12 9.48 -9.06
C LEU A 191 -15.66 9.56 -9.19
N THR A 192 -16.27 10.73 -9.00
CA THR A 192 -17.71 10.89 -9.25
C THR A 192 -18.03 11.30 -10.69
N LYS A 193 -17.11 11.96 -11.41
CA LYS A 193 -17.27 12.22 -12.86
C LYS A 193 -17.13 10.94 -13.68
N GLU A 194 -16.20 10.06 -13.32
CA GLU A 194 -16.02 8.76 -13.99
C GLU A 194 -17.27 7.86 -13.89
N GLY A 195 -18.13 8.05 -12.88
CA GLY A 195 -19.41 7.32 -12.75
C GLY A 195 -20.58 7.87 -13.58
N ARG A 196 -20.44 9.04 -14.23
CA ARG A 196 -21.48 9.63 -15.10
C ARG A 196 -21.34 9.26 -16.58
N ALA A 197 -20.22 8.63 -16.98
CA ALA A 197 -20.15 7.94 -18.27
C ALA A 197 -20.89 6.59 -18.09
N GLY A 198 -22.13 6.53 -18.59
CA GLY A 198 -23.14 5.55 -18.23
C GLY A 198 -22.84 4.07 -18.56
N PRO A 199 -23.80 3.17 -18.21
CA PRO A 199 -23.68 1.74 -18.44
C PRO A 199 -23.65 1.45 -19.94
N ALA A 200 -22.67 0.66 -20.37
CA ALA A 200 -22.69 0.05 -21.69
C ALA A 200 -23.95 -0.82 -21.82
N THR A 201 -24.72 -0.55 -22.87
CA THR A 201 -25.87 -1.33 -23.36
C THR A 201 -25.59 -2.84 -23.28
N PRO A 202 -26.49 -3.67 -22.74
CA PRO A 202 -26.33 -5.12 -22.86
C PRO A 202 -26.47 -5.50 -24.34
N GLY A 203 -25.40 -6.07 -24.91
CA GLY A 203 -25.46 -6.72 -26.22
C GLY A 203 -26.44 -7.91 -26.21
N PRO A 204 -26.98 -8.31 -27.38
CA PRO A 204 -28.09 -9.25 -27.43
C PRO A 204 -27.70 -10.63 -26.91
N SER A 205 -28.54 -11.18 -26.04
CA SER A 205 -28.45 -12.54 -25.51
C SER A 205 -28.63 -13.57 -26.64
N SER A 206 -27.53 -14.18 -27.08
CA SER A 206 -27.56 -15.39 -27.90
C SER A 206 -27.74 -16.60 -27.00
N ASN A 207 -28.99 -16.98 -26.75
CA ASN A 207 -29.36 -18.30 -26.24
C ASN A 207 -29.11 -19.36 -27.33
N ARG A 208 -28.28 -20.37 -27.05
CA ARG A 208 -28.38 -21.67 -27.74
C ARG A 208 -27.93 -22.79 -26.80
N PRO A 209 -28.79 -23.79 -26.47
CA PRO A 209 -28.36 -24.95 -25.70
C PRO A 209 -27.58 -25.92 -26.59
N LYS A 210 -26.41 -26.38 -26.10
CA LYS A 210 -25.71 -27.54 -26.69
C LYS A 210 -26.42 -28.82 -26.24
N ALA A 211 -27.03 -29.52 -27.19
CA ALA A 211 -27.55 -30.87 -27.01
C ALA A 211 -26.39 -31.85 -26.70
N SER A 212 -26.47 -32.55 -25.56
CA SER A 212 -25.62 -33.69 -25.23
C SER A 212 -26.19 -34.96 -25.88
N ARG A 213 -25.44 -35.57 -26.80
CA ARG A 213 -25.72 -36.93 -27.31
C ARG A 213 -25.19 -37.99 -26.32
N PRO A 214 -25.90 -39.12 -26.11
CA PRO A 214 -25.48 -40.18 -25.20
C PRO A 214 -24.38 -41.05 -25.83
N LYS A 215 -23.43 -41.50 -25.00
CA LYS A 215 -22.42 -42.51 -25.38
C LYS A 215 -23.04 -43.91 -25.29
N THR A 216 -23.15 -44.59 -26.43
CA THR A 216 -23.48 -46.02 -26.54
C THR A 216 -22.31 -46.85 -26.02
N ARG A 217 -22.59 -47.76 -25.08
CA ARG A 217 -21.63 -48.70 -24.48
C ARG A 217 -21.70 -50.02 -25.27
N ASN A 218 -20.77 -50.25 -26.19
CA ASN A 218 -20.65 -51.56 -26.86
C ASN A 218 -19.80 -52.51 -26.02
N VAL A 219 -20.45 -53.56 -25.54
CA VAL A 219 -19.88 -54.80 -25.01
C VAL A 219 -19.47 -55.65 -26.21
N ARG A 220 -18.22 -56.15 -26.24
CA ARG A 220 -17.83 -57.30 -27.07
C ARG A 220 -17.14 -58.32 -26.17
N GLY A 221 -17.74 -59.50 -26.10
CA GLY A 221 -17.23 -60.67 -25.41
C GLY A 221 -16.01 -61.26 -26.11
N ARG A 222 -15.21 -61.98 -25.32
CA ARG A 222 -14.22 -62.96 -25.79
C ARG A 222 -14.88 -64.34 -25.86
N HIS A 223 -14.42 -65.12 -26.83
CA HIS A 223 -14.50 -66.57 -26.88
C HIS A 223 -13.94 -67.22 -25.60
#